data_AF-A0A1F5UJS9-F1
#
_entry.id   AF-A0A1F5UJS9-F1
#
_cell.length_a   1.000
_cell.length_b   1.000
_cell.length_c   1.000
_cell.angle_alpha   90.00
_cell.angle_beta   90.00
_cell.angle_gamma   90.00
#
_symmetry.space_group_name_H-M   'P 1'
#
loop_
_entity.id
_entity.type
_entity.pdbx_description
1 polymer ?
#
loop_
_entity_poly.entity_id
_entity_poly.type
_entity_poly.pdbx_seq_one_letter_code
_entity_poly.pdbx_strand_id
1 'polypeptide(L)'
;MNLASAPPAVINCAGSIVSVKEVIARMARIMGRKVDVSENKVKECMIHNDDLAVKTFGPYRDKPAEMIEAAALWVKNGGKDWNKPTGFLSLDHKY
;
A
#
# COMPACT_ATOMS: atom_id res chain seq x y z
N MET A 1 1.97 -7.04 26.90
CA MET A 1 3.12 -7.17 25.97
C MET A 1 3.78 -5.81 25.89
N ASN A 2 5.07 -5.71 26.21
CA ASN A 2 5.81 -4.46 26.01
C ASN A 2 6.31 -4.45 24.56
N LEU A 3 5.89 -3.48 23.75
CA LEU A 3 6.32 -3.37 22.35
C LEU A 3 7.73 -2.78 22.20
N ALA A 4 8.16 -1.97 23.18
CA ALA A 4 9.48 -1.34 23.22
C ALA A 4 10.40 -2.12 24.17
N SER A 5 10.62 -3.40 23.88
CA SER A 5 11.53 -4.28 24.62
C SER A 5 12.79 -4.61 23.83
N ALA A 6 13.77 -5.21 24.50
CA ALA A 6 14.91 -5.86 23.87
C ALA A 6 14.82 -7.38 24.17
N PRO A 7 14.56 -8.25 23.16
CA PRO A 7 14.37 -7.93 21.74
C PRO A 7 13.02 -7.24 21.44
N PRO A 8 12.91 -6.54 20.29
CA PRO A 8 11.69 -5.85 19.92
C PRO A 8 10.59 -6.84 19.51
N ALA A 9 9.35 -6.42 19.70
CA ALA A 9 8.20 -7.13 19.17
C ALA A 9 8.10 -6.96 17.65
N VAL A 10 7.78 -8.05 16.93
CA VAL A 10 7.45 -8.01 15.50
C VAL A 10 5.96 -7.76 15.33
N ILE A 11 5.60 -6.84 14.45
CA ILE A 11 4.21 -6.47 14.17
C ILE A 11 4.01 -6.25 12.67
N ASN A 12 2.93 -6.81 12.13
CA ASN A 12 2.48 -6.52 10.77
C ASN A 12 1.58 -5.27 10.80
N CYS A 13 1.76 -4.37 9.83
CA CYS A 13 0.94 -3.19 9.62
C CYS A 13 0.54 -3.15 8.14
N ALA A 14 -0.69 -3.56 7.82
CA ALA A 14 -1.07 -3.85 6.43
C ALA A 14 -2.46 -3.31 6.04
N GLY A 15 -3.42 -3.27 6.98
CA GLY A 15 -4.79 -2.86 6.71
C GLY A 15 -5.56 -3.89 5.89
N SER A 16 -6.62 -3.43 5.23
CA SER A 16 -7.51 -4.29 4.44
C SER A 16 -6.84 -4.75 3.13
N ILE A 17 -7.13 -6.00 2.73
CA ILE A 17 -6.72 -6.57 1.44
C ILE A 17 -7.34 -5.78 0.28
N VAL A 18 -6.53 -5.46 -0.74
CA VAL A 18 -6.96 -4.74 -1.94
C VAL A 18 -6.51 -5.42 -3.22
N SER A 19 -7.33 -5.30 -4.27
CA SER A 19 -6.99 -5.78 -5.60
C SER A 19 -6.15 -4.74 -6.36
N VAL A 20 -4.95 -5.13 -6.81
CA VAL A 20 -4.09 -4.27 -7.64
C VAL A 20 -4.82 -3.80 -8.90
N LYS A 21 -5.65 -4.66 -9.51
CA LYS A 21 -6.44 -4.30 -10.69
C LYS A 21 -7.45 -3.18 -10.38
N GLU A 22 -8.08 -3.23 -9.22
CA GLU A 22 -9.03 -2.19 -8.79
C GLU A 22 -8.32 -0.88 -8.46
N VAL A 23 -7.13 -0.94 -7.84
CA VAL A 23 -6.28 0.23 -7.60
C VAL A 23 -5.95 0.92 -8.92
N ILE A 24 -5.45 0.17 -9.91
CA ILE A 24 -5.12 0.70 -11.25
C ILE A 24 -6.35 1.34 -11.90
N ALA A 25 -7.48 0.63 -11.91
CA ALA A 25 -8.72 1.14 -12.52
C ALA A 25 -9.20 2.44 -11.85
N ARG A 26 -9.14 2.52 -10.52
CA ARG A 26 -9.55 3.71 -9.77
C ARG A 26 -8.63 4.90 -10.02
N MET A 27 -7.32 4.68 -10.03
CA MET A 27 -6.34 5.73 -10.36
C MET A 27 -6.53 6.23 -11.80
N ALA A 28 -6.65 5.32 -12.77
CA ALA A 28 -6.86 5.66 -14.17
C ALA A 28 -8.11 6.54 -14.39
N ARG A 29 -9.21 6.20 -13.71
CA ARG A 29 -10.45 7.01 -13.73
C ARG A 29 -10.22 8.42 -13.18
N ILE A 30 -9.58 8.57 -12.02
CA ILE A 30 -9.33 9.89 -11.40
C ILE A 30 -8.41 10.74 -12.28
N MET A 31 -7.41 10.11 -12.88
CA MET A 31 -6.39 10.75 -13.71
C MET A 31 -6.85 10.98 -15.17
N GLY A 32 -8.03 10.49 -15.57
CA GLY A 32 -8.53 10.62 -16.94
C GLY A 32 -7.68 9.87 -17.97
N ARG A 33 -7.10 8.72 -17.58
CA ARG A 33 -6.24 7.90 -18.43
C ARG A 33 -6.94 6.61 -18.83
N LYS A 34 -6.76 6.20 -20.08
CA LYS A 34 -7.01 4.81 -20.50
C LYS A 34 -5.75 4.00 -20.19
N VAL A 35 -5.93 2.85 -19.56
CA VAL A 35 -4.83 1.97 -19.15
C VAL A 35 -5.09 0.56 -19.66
N ASP A 36 -4.10 -0.01 -20.34
CA ASP A 36 -4.10 -1.41 -20.72
C ASP A 36 -3.34 -2.19 -19.64
N VAL A 37 -4.07 -2.96 -18.84
CA VAL A 37 -3.47 -3.77 -17.77
C VAL A 37 -3.01 -5.10 -18.37
N SER A 38 -1.70 -5.34 -18.36
CA SER A 38 -1.16 -6.60 -18.85
C SER A 38 -1.74 -7.79 -18.08
N GLU A 39 -2.01 -8.90 -18.77
CA GLU A 39 -2.48 -10.13 -18.15
C GLU A 39 -1.38 -10.93 -17.44
N ASN A 40 -0.17 -10.38 -17.30
CA ASN A 40 0.93 -11.00 -16.57
C ASN A 40 0.60 -11.09 -15.07
N LYS A 41 -0.15 -12.12 -14.72
CA LYS A 41 -0.50 -12.46 -13.34
C LYS A 41 0.78 -12.85 -12.61
N VAL A 42 1.12 -12.09 -11.56
CA VAL A 42 2.06 -12.56 -10.56
C VAL A 42 1.49 -13.79 -9.88
N LYS A 43 2.35 -14.78 -9.58
CA LYS A 43 1.94 -16.03 -8.93
C LYS A 43 1.66 -15.85 -7.44
N GLU A 44 2.12 -14.74 -6.87
CA GLU A 44 2.16 -14.49 -5.45
C GLU A 44 1.51 -13.14 -5.14
N CYS A 45 0.90 -13.04 -3.97
CA CYS A 45 0.38 -11.80 -3.41
C CYS A 45 0.80 -11.72 -1.94
N MET A 46 0.97 -10.50 -1.45
CA MET A 46 1.28 -10.25 -0.04
C MET A 46 -0.02 -9.98 0.71
N ILE A 47 -0.37 -10.89 1.61
CA ILE A 47 -1.49 -10.75 2.54
C ILE A 47 -0.92 -10.92 3.93
N HIS A 48 -1.34 -10.05 4.85
CA HIS A 48 -0.85 -10.06 6.23
C HIS A 48 -2.02 -10.09 7.21
N ASN A 49 -1.82 -10.77 8.34
CA ASN A 49 -2.64 -10.59 9.54
C ASN A 49 -2.01 -9.48 10.39
N ASP A 50 -2.76 -8.42 10.65
CA ASP A 50 -2.36 -7.26 11.45
C ASP A 50 -3.23 -7.06 12.71
N ASP A 51 -3.87 -8.13 13.21
CA ASP A 51 -4.70 -8.11 14.42
C ASP A 51 -3.94 -7.55 15.62
N LEU A 52 -2.64 -7.83 15.73
CA LEU A 52 -1.79 -7.30 16.79
C LEU A 52 -1.67 -5.77 16.72
N ALA A 53 -1.56 -5.20 15.52
CA ALA A 53 -1.50 -3.75 15.34
C ALA A 53 -2.83 -3.10 15.71
N VAL A 54 -3.93 -3.63 15.19
CA VAL A 54 -5.28 -3.11 15.47
C VAL A 54 -5.61 -3.18 16.96
N LYS A 55 -5.31 -4.30 17.62
CA LYS A 55 -5.55 -4.48 19.05
C LYS A 55 -4.71 -3.52 19.91
N THR A 56 -3.50 -3.21 19.47
CA THR A 56 -2.56 -2.42 20.29
C THR A 56 -2.70 -0.91 20.06
N PHE A 57 -2.93 -0.50 18.81
CA PHE A 57 -2.93 0.91 18.41
C PHE A 57 -4.33 1.44 18.00
N GLY A 58 -5.32 0.55 17.93
CA GLY A 58 -6.65 0.88 17.44
C GLY A 58 -6.80 0.67 15.93
N PRO A 59 -8.03 0.85 15.41
CA PRO A 59 -8.30 0.66 13.99
C PRO A 59 -7.62 1.73 13.13
N TYR A 60 -7.29 1.36 11.89
CA TYR A 60 -6.82 2.31 10.88
C TYR A 60 -7.89 3.38 10.62
N ARG A 61 -7.44 4.63 10.52
CA ARG A 61 -8.32 5.78 10.27
C ARG A 61 -8.60 5.95 8.78
N ASP A 62 -7.54 5.91 7.97
CA ASP A 62 -7.61 6.10 6.53
C ASP A 62 -7.94 4.78 5.84
N LYS A 63 -8.89 4.83 4.90
CA LYS A 63 -9.27 3.69 4.06
C LYS A 63 -8.39 3.67 2.81
N PRO A 64 -8.10 2.50 2.22
CA PRO A 64 -7.35 2.43 0.96
C PRO A 64 -7.97 3.28 -0.14
N ALA A 65 -9.30 3.38 -0.19
CA ALA A 65 -10.02 4.24 -1.12
C ALA A 65 -9.57 5.72 -1.08
N GLU A 66 -9.38 6.27 0.12
CA GLU A 66 -8.98 7.66 0.37
C GLU A 66 -7.49 7.84 0.02
N MET A 67 -6.66 6.86 0.38
CA MET A 67 -5.24 6.85 0.03
C MET A 67 -5.01 6.81 -1.49
N ILE A 68 -5.74 5.95 -2.20
CA ILE A 68 -5.69 5.85 -3.68
C ILE A 68 -6.09 7.17 -4.32
N GLU A 69 -7.12 7.82 -3.80
CA GLU A 69 -7.59 9.11 -4.30
C GLU A 69 -6.57 10.22 -4.07
N ALA A 70 -6.02 10.33 -2.86
CA ALA A 70 -4.98 11.30 -2.53
C ALA A 70 -3.74 11.11 -3.43
N ALA A 71 -3.29 9.87 -3.63
CA ALA A 71 -2.16 9.56 -4.49
C ALA A 71 -2.43 9.92 -5.96
N ALA A 72 -3.60 9.55 -6.49
CA ALA A 72 -3.97 9.86 -7.86
C ALA A 72 -4.08 11.38 -8.12
N LEU A 73 -4.63 12.13 -7.17
CA LEU A 73 -4.72 13.60 -7.26
C LEU A 73 -3.36 14.27 -7.17
N TRP A 74 -2.46 13.80 -6.29
CA TRP A 74 -1.08 14.29 -6.21
C TRP A 74 -0.37 14.14 -7.56
N VAL A 75 -0.41 12.94 -8.15
CA VAL A 75 0.22 12.68 -9.46
C VAL A 75 -0.44 13.51 -10.57
N LYS A 76 -1.78 13.56 -10.61
CA LYS A 76 -2.53 14.33 -11.62
C LYS A 76 -2.17 15.82 -11.61
N ASN A 77 -1.91 16.38 -10.43
CA ASN A 77 -1.60 17.79 -10.26
C ASN A 77 -0.09 18.11 -10.39
N GLY A 78 0.72 17.18 -10.89
CA GLY A 78 2.15 17.40 -11.11
C GLY A 78 2.98 17.40 -9.82
N GLY A 79 2.53 16.65 -8.81
CA GLY A 79 3.23 16.51 -7.54
C GLY A 79 4.69 16.07 -7.71
N LYS A 80 5.59 16.67 -6.94
CA LYS A 80 7.04 16.45 -7.06
C LYS A 80 7.42 15.05 -6.58
N ASP A 81 8.17 14.33 -7.41
CA ASP A 81 8.88 13.12 -7.00
C ASP A 81 10.16 13.51 -6.24
N TRP A 82 10.43 12.82 -5.14
CA TRP A 82 11.63 13.01 -4.33
C TRP A 82 12.78 12.08 -4.74
N ASN A 83 12.53 11.18 -5.70
CA ASN A 83 13.49 10.21 -6.23
C ASN A 83 14.21 9.44 -5.12
N LYS A 84 13.45 9.03 -4.09
CA LYS A 84 13.96 8.25 -2.96
C LYS A 84 13.91 6.76 -3.31
N PRO A 85 14.91 5.96 -2.92
CA PRO A 85 14.86 4.52 -3.06
C PRO A 85 13.80 3.97 -2.09
N THR A 86 12.58 3.71 -2.58
CA THR A 86 11.47 3.28 -1.73
C THR A 86 11.38 1.77 -1.55
N GLY A 87 12.02 0.98 -2.43
CA GLY A 87 11.94 -0.48 -2.40
C GLY A 87 10.55 -1.06 -2.72
N PHE A 88 9.53 -0.22 -3.00
CA PHE A 88 8.15 -0.66 -3.26
C PHE A 88 7.98 -1.52 -4.51
N LEU A 89 9.02 -1.63 -5.34
CA LEU A 89 9.02 -2.45 -6.55
C LEU A 89 9.64 -3.84 -6.33
N SER A 90 10.19 -4.15 -5.14
CA SER A 90 10.71 -5.49 -4.81
C SER A 90 9.83 -6.20 -3.79
N LEU A 91 9.58 -7.49 -4.03
CA LEU A 91 8.90 -8.39 -3.10
C LEU A 91 9.83 -8.88 -1.98
N ASP A 92 11.14 -8.95 -2.23
CA ASP A 92 12.09 -9.61 -1.33
C ASP A 92 12.73 -8.66 -0.30
N HIS A 93 12.40 -7.36 -0.36
CA HIS A 93 12.94 -6.31 0.49
C HIS A 93 14.48 -6.30 0.61
N LYS A 94 15.21 -6.86 -0.38
CA LYS A 94 16.68 -6.83 -0.41
C LYS A 94 17.16 -5.50 -1.02
N TYR A 95 18.16 -4.89 -0.38
CA TYR A 95 18.90 -3.73 -0.88
C TYR A 95 20.10 -4.16 -1.70
#